data_AF-A0A6J4Q5E2-F1
#
_entry.id   AF-A0A6J4Q5E2-F1
#
_cell.length_a   1.000
_cell.length_b   1.000
_cell.length_c   1.000
_cell.angle_alpha   90.00
_cell.angle_beta   90.00
_cell.angle_gamma   90.00
#
_symmetry.space_group_name_H-M   'P 1'
#
loop_
_entity.id
_entity.type
_entity.pdbx_description
1 polymer ?
#
loop_
_entity_poly.entity_id
_entity_poly.type
_entity_poly.pdbx_seq_one_letter_code
_entity_poly.pdbx_strand_id
1 'polypeptide(L)'
;MYNAPKNPNTTIGAGKEQRIVRVLIAIAPTMYWETLELALLRYRPHVEVRITGPDDLDKEVTNFEPHIVVCNYVTPTIRWNVPSWVEVPYHSSDATTHVRGQGESTIEDISVGDLFAVIDRTEELLSDSRGTGTQPQEPSEPR
;
A
#
# COMPACT_ATOMS: atom_id res chain seq x y z
N MET A 1 -21.92 7.35 52.58
CA MET A 1 -21.94 8.20 51.38
C MET A 1 -20.53 8.24 50.81
N TYR A 2 -20.24 7.38 49.83
CA TYR A 2 -18.92 7.33 49.18
C TYR A 2 -18.99 8.11 47.86
N ASN A 3 -18.16 9.15 47.72
CA ASN A 3 -17.99 9.90 46.48
C ASN A 3 -17.21 9.06 45.47
N ALA A 4 -17.80 8.85 44.30
CA ALA A 4 -17.11 8.26 43.16
C ALA A 4 -16.14 9.29 42.51
N PRO A 5 -14.92 8.91 42.13
CA PRO A 5 -14.06 9.78 41.35
C PRO A 5 -14.60 9.93 39.92
N LYS A 6 -14.75 11.18 39.51
CA LYS A 6 -15.09 11.62 38.16
C LYS A 6 -13.95 11.22 37.22
N ASN A 7 -14.10 10.13 36.48
CA ASN A 7 -13.14 9.75 35.47
C ASN A 7 -13.14 10.81 34.34
N PRO A 8 -11.97 11.31 33.92
CA PRO A 8 -11.88 12.29 32.85
C PRO A 8 -12.30 11.65 31.54
N ASN A 9 -13.13 12.37 30.78
CA ASN A 9 -13.46 12.00 29.41
C ASN A 9 -12.17 11.78 28.63
N THR A 10 -11.88 10.51 28.34
CA THR A 10 -10.95 10.09 27.31
C THR A 10 -11.39 10.78 26.03
N THR A 11 -10.66 11.82 25.65
CA THR A 11 -10.63 12.34 24.30
C THR A 11 -10.42 11.13 23.39
N ILE A 12 -11.49 10.71 22.71
CA ILE A 12 -11.40 9.82 21.57
C ILE A 12 -10.55 10.60 20.59
N GLY A 13 -9.25 10.30 20.59
CA GLY A 13 -8.34 10.78 19.57
C GLY A 13 -9.00 10.46 18.25
N ALA A 14 -9.15 11.51 17.43
CA ALA A 14 -9.66 11.43 16.07
C ALA A 14 -9.23 10.09 15.47
N GLY A 15 -10.19 9.20 15.24
CA GLY A 15 -9.91 7.93 14.59
C GLY A 15 -9.17 8.29 13.32
N LYS A 16 -7.90 7.91 13.22
CA LYS A 16 -7.24 7.86 11.93
C LYS A 16 -8.21 7.04 11.09
N GLU A 17 -8.86 7.65 10.11
CA GLU A 17 -9.51 6.88 9.05
C GLU A 17 -8.43 5.93 8.57
N GLN A 18 -8.52 4.66 9.00
CA GLN A 18 -7.58 3.63 8.59
C GLN A 18 -7.88 3.46 7.11
N ARG A 19 -7.11 4.17 6.28
CA ARG A 19 -7.26 4.09 4.84
C ARG A 19 -6.95 2.65 4.48
N ILE A 20 -7.95 1.97 3.92
CA ILE A 20 -7.79 0.60 3.49
C ILE A 20 -6.81 0.61 2.32
N VAL A 21 -5.66 -0.04 2.52
CA VAL A 21 -4.68 -0.21 1.46
C VAL A 21 -5.15 -1.39 0.61
N ARG A 22 -5.11 -1.24 -0.71
CA ARG A 22 -5.69 -2.19 -1.66
C ARG A 22 -4.55 -2.86 -2.39
N VAL A 23 -4.41 -4.16 -2.21
CA VAL A 23 -3.31 -4.96 -2.76
C VAL A 23 -3.89 -5.95 -3.77
N LEU A 24 -3.43 -5.86 -5.00
CA LEU A 24 -3.79 -6.81 -6.06
C LEU A 24 -2.60 -7.75 -6.31
N ILE A 25 -2.85 -9.05 -6.26
CA ILE A 25 -1.83 -10.08 -6.50
C ILE A 25 -2.21 -10.84 -7.77
N ALA A 26 -1.29 -10.87 -8.73
CA ALA A 26 -1.40 -11.58 -10.01
C ALA A 26 -0.08 -12.25 -10.36
N ILE A 27 0.35 -13.16 -9.50
CA ILE A 27 1.52 -14.02 -9.75
C ILE A 27 1.04 -15.46 -10.00
N ALA A 28 1.59 -16.09 -11.04
CA ALA A 28 1.39 -17.50 -11.31
C ALA A 28 2.39 -18.37 -10.53
N PRO A 29 1.96 -19.54 -10.01
CA PRO A 29 0.59 -20.05 -10.01
C PRO A 29 -0.27 -19.43 -8.88
N THR A 30 -1.51 -19.06 -9.21
CA THR A 30 -2.45 -18.35 -8.31
C THR A 30 -2.69 -19.09 -6.98
N MET A 31 -2.67 -20.43 -7.01
CA MET A 31 -2.82 -21.33 -5.85
C MET A 31 -1.87 -21.01 -4.69
N TYR A 32 -0.68 -20.47 -4.95
CA TYR A 32 0.31 -20.23 -3.89
C TYR A 32 0.01 -18.97 -3.07
N TRP A 33 -0.86 -18.10 -3.56
CA TRP A 33 -1.07 -16.77 -2.98
C TRP A 33 -2.22 -16.70 -1.97
N GLU A 34 -3.06 -17.74 -1.89
CA GLU A 34 -4.11 -17.84 -0.86
C GLU A 34 -3.51 -17.85 0.56
N THR A 35 -2.36 -18.51 0.74
CA THR A 35 -1.63 -18.49 2.02
C THR A 35 -1.11 -17.11 2.35
N LEU A 36 -0.66 -16.35 1.33
CA LEU A 36 -0.18 -14.99 1.53
C LEU A 36 -1.33 -14.04 1.88
N GLU A 37 -2.48 -14.16 1.21
CA GLU A 37 -3.68 -13.38 1.55
C GLU A 37 -4.07 -13.57 3.02
N LEU A 38 -4.10 -14.81 3.50
CA LEU A 38 -4.38 -15.10 4.91
C LEU A 38 -3.33 -14.48 5.86
N ALA A 39 -2.05 -14.49 5.47
CA ALA A 39 -0.99 -13.85 6.24
C ALA A 39 -1.17 -12.33 6.27
N LEU A 40 -1.42 -11.70 5.13
CA LEU A 40 -1.66 -10.26 5.00
C LEU A 40 -2.84 -9.82 5.87
N LEU A 41 -3.99 -10.48 5.75
CA LEU A 41 -5.18 -10.16 6.54
C LEU A 41 -4.95 -10.34 8.05
N ARG A 42 -4.10 -11.31 8.44
CA ARG A 42 -3.76 -11.55 9.85
C ARG A 42 -2.83 -10.49 10.44
N TYR A 43 -1.81 -10.05 9.69
CA TYR A 43 -0.82 -9.07 10.19
C TYR A 43 -1.21 -7.61 9.92
N ARG A 44 -2.09 -7.37 8.94
CA ARG A 44 -2.54 -6.06 8.49
C ARG A 44 -4.05 -6.12 8.18
N PRO A 45 -4.92 -6.14 9.20
CA PRO A 45 -6.37 -6.27 9.02
C PRO A 45 -7.05 -5.08 8.32
N HIS A 46 -6.30 -4.02 8.05
CA HIS A 46 -6.73 -2.83 7.31
C HIS A 46 -6.35 -2.89 5.82
N VAL A 47 -5.74 -3.97 5.36
CA VAL A 47 -5.44 -4.20 3.94
C VAL A 47 -6.58 -5.00 3.31
N GLU A 48 -7.06 -4.56 2.16
CA GLU A 48 -7.93 -5.32 1.28
C GLU A 48 -7.07 -6.00 0.20
N VAL A 49 -7.06 -7.32 0.20
CA VAL A 49 -6.29 -8.13 -0.75
C VAL A 49 -7.24 -8.70 -1.78
N ARG A 50 -6.82 -8.68 -3.05
CA ARG A 50 -7.50 -9.38 -4.14
C ARG A 50 -6.48 -10.19 -4.93
N ILE A 51 -6.83 -11.43 -5.23
CA ILE A 51 -6.05 -12.31 -6.09
C ILE A 51 -6.75 -12.40 -7.45
N THR A 52 -5.99 -12.27 -8.54
CA THR A 52 -6.49 -12.42 -9.91
C THR A 52 -5.50 -13.22 -10.76
N GLY A 53 -5.98 -13.71 -11.91
CA GLY A 53 -5.10 -14.31 -12.92
C GLY A 53 -4.29 -13.25 -13.66
N PRO A 54 -3.12 -13.60 -14.23
CA PRO A 54 -2.32 -12.67 -15.03
C PRO A 54 -3.10 -12.13 -16.25
N ASP A 55 -4.01 -12.93 -16.81
CA ASP A 55 -4.83 -12.52 -17.97
C ASP A 55 -5.87 -11.43 -17.63
N ASP A 56 -6.31 -11.35 -16.37
CA ASP A 56 -7.31 -10.38 -15.89
C ASP A 56 -6.69 -9.17 -15.19
N LEU A 57 -5.35 -9.12 -15.10
CA LEU A 57 -4.60 -8.13 -14.31
C LEU A 57 -4.95 -6.68 -14.67
N ASP A 58 -4.88 -6.31 -15.93
CA ASP A 58 -5.13 -4.92 -16.37
C ASP A 58 -6.59 -4.47 -16.15
N LYS A 59 -7.52 -5.40 -16.32
CA LYS A 59 -8.94 -5.18 -16.03
C LYS A 59 -9.15 -4.95 -14.54
N GLU A 60 -8.55 -5.79 -13.69
CA GLU A 60 -8.67 -5.65 -12.24
C GLU A 60 -7.94 -4.40 -11.72
N VAL A 61 -6.82 -3.98 -12.32
CA VAL A 61 -6.18 -2.70 -11.98
C VAL A 61 -7.16 -1.53 -12.16
N THR A 62 -7.95 -1.56 -13.24
CA THR A 62 -8.93 -0.51 -13.51
C THR A 62 -10.14 -0.59 -12.58
N ASN A 63 -10.63 -1.79 -12.27
CA ASN A 63 -11.85 -1.98 -11.48
C ASN A 63 -11.61 -1.86 -9.96
N PHE A 64 -10.46 -2.33 -9.50
CA PHE A 64 -10.11 -2.38 -8.08
C PHE A 64 -9.32 -1.15 -7.62
N GLU A 65 -8.73 -0.42 -8.57
CA GLU A 65 -7.87 0.74 -8.31
C GLU A 65 -6.83 0.44 -7.22
N PRO A 66 -5.99 -0.61 -7.37
CA PRO A 66 -5.09 -1.01 -6.31
C PRO A 66 -4.07 0.08 -6.00
N HIS A 67 -3.68 0.15 -4.73
CA HIS A 67 -2.54 0.97 -4.30
C HIS A 67 -1.23 0.23 -4.54
N ILE A 68 -1.26 -1.11 -4.52
CA ILE A 68 -0.09 -1.95 -4.74
C ILE A 68 -0.47 -3.11 -5.65
N VAL A 69 0.36 -3.38 -6.65
CA VAL A 69 0.26 -4.59 -7.48
C VAL A 69 1.49 -5.47 -7.28
N VAL A 70 1.27 -6.77 -7.09
CA VAL A 70 2.33 -7.79 -7.10
C VAL A 70 2.08 -8.70 -8.31
N CYS A 71 3.01 -8.76 -9.26
CA CYS A 71 2.78 -9.44 -10.54
C CYS A 71 4.07 -10.05 -11.10
N ASN A 72 3.94 -10.96 -12.07
CA ASN A 72 5.12 -11.51 -12.74
C ASN A 72 5.79 -10.54 -13.71
N TYR A 73 5.00 -9.66 -14.33
CA TYR A 73 5.46 -8.69 -15.31
C TYR A 73 4.66 -7.40 -15.18
N VAL A 74 5.34 -6.26 -15.19
CA VAL A 74 4.68 -4.95 -15.09
C VAL A 74 4.15 -4.53 -16.45
N THR A 75 2.83 -4.35 -16.54
CA THR A 75 2.17 -3.81 -17.73
C THR A 75 2.22 -2.27 -17.74
N PRO A 76 2.06 -1.63 -18.91
CA PRO A 76 1.92 -0.17 -18.98
C PRO A 76 0.76 0.35 -18.12
N THR A 77 -0.34 -0.42 -18.05
CA THR A 77 -1.52 -0.12 -17.23
C THR A 77 -1.13 0.00 -15.75
N ILE A 78 -0.34 -0.94 -15.23
CA ILE A 78 0.17 -0.89 -13.84
C ILE A 78 1.05 0.35 -13.66
N ARG A 79 2.00 0.55 -14.58
CA ARG A 79 3.01 1.61 -14.48
C ARG A 79 2.41 3.02 -14.43
N TRP A 80 1.26 3.24 -15.07
CA TRP A 80 0.60 4.55 -15.10
C TRP A 80 -0.45 4.75 -14.01
N ASN A 81 -1.16 3.69 -13.60
CA ASN A 81 -2.31 3.83 -12.70
C ASN A 81 -1.99 3.51 -11.24
N VAL A 82 -0.97 2.71 -10.98
CA VAL A 82 -0.70 2.16 -9.65
C VAL A 82 0.47 2.91 -9.00
N PRO A 83 0.32 3.43 -7.76
CA PRO A 83 1.38 4.20 -7.13
C PRO A 83 2.59 3.33 -6.71
N SER A 84 2.39 2.04 -6.42
CA SER A 84 3.46 1.12 -6.07
C SER A 84 3.27 -0.25 -6.73
N TRP A 85 4.35 -0.90 -7.15
CA TRP A 85 4.28 -2.25 -7.70
C TRP A 85 5.52 -3.08 -7.37
N VAL A 86 5.35 -4.40 -7.43
CA VAL A 86 6.39 -5.41 -7.26
C VAL A 86 6.29 -6.38 -8.43
N GLU A 87 7.36 -6.46 -9.20
CA GLU A 87 7.57 -7.40 -10.30
C GLU A 87 8.42 -8.57 -9.79
N VAL A 88 7.87 -9.79 -9.83
CA VAL A 88 8.56 -11.03 -9.45
C VAL A 88 8.57 -11.97 -10.66
N PRO A 89 9.62 -11.97 -11.49
CA PRO A 89 9.70 -12.79 -12.69
C PRO A 89 9.58 -14.28 -12.36
N TYR A 90 8.89 -15.06 -13.19
CA TYR A 90 8.62 -16.48 -12.93
C TYR A 90 9.88 -17.35 -12.74
N HIS A 91 11.02 -16.94 -13.32
CA HIS A 91 12.29 -17.67 -13.29
C HIS A 91 13.36 -17.04 -12.38
N SER A 92 12.99 -16.07 -11.55
CA SER A 92 13.90 -15.41 -10.63
C SER A 92 13.26 -15.22 -9.26
N SER A 93 14.05 -15.30 -8.19
CA SER A 93 13.64 -14.77 -6.89
C SER A 93 13.97 -13.29 -6.73
N ASP A 94 14.67 -12.68 -7.69
CA ASP A 94 14.91 -11.24 -7.69
C ASP A 94 13.64 -10.50 -8.11
N ALA A 95 13.32 -9.43 -7.38
CA ALA A 95 12.17 -8.61 -7.66
C ALA A 95 12.56 -7.18 -8.01
N THR A 96 11.81 -6.57 -8.93
CA THR A 96 11.88 -5.13 -9.16
C THR A 96 10.69 -4.49 -8.47
N THR A 97 10.94 -3.47 -7.66
CA THR A 97 9.92 -2.75 -6.93
C THR A 97 9.89 -1.31 -7.38
N HIS A 98 8.72 -0.69 -7.33
CA HIS A 98 8.56 0.74 -7.49
C HIS A 98 7.65 1.27 -6.41
N VAL A 99 8.04 2.39 -5.81
CA VAL A 99 7.18 3.14 -4.90
C VAL A 99 7.21 4.59 -5.36
N ARG A 100 6.03 5.18 -5.59
CA ARG A 100 5.90 6.58 -5.98
C ARG A 100 6.63 7.48 -4.96
N GLY A 101 7.50 8.34 -5.48
CA GLY A 101 8.35 9.22 -4.67
C GLY A 101 9.72 8.64 -4.29
N GLN A 102 9.90 7.32 -4.39
CA GLN A 102 11.19 6.64 -4.15
C GLN A 102 11.83 6.12 -5.45
N GLY A 103 11.02 5.80 -6.46
CA GLY A 103 11.49 5.29 -7.74
C GLY A 103 11.57 3.76 -7.77
N GLU A 104 12.34 3.22 -8.73
CA GLU A 104 12.55 1.78 -8.88
C GLU A 104 13.72 1.29 -8.04
N SER A 105 13.62 0.08 -7.51
CA SER A 105 14.67 -0.60 -6.74
C SER A 105 14.60 -2.10 -6.93
N THR A 106 15.76 -2.76 -6.99
CA THR A 106 15.86 -4.22 -7.10
C THR A 106 16.08 -4.84 -5.73
N ILE A 107 15.42 -5.96 -5.47
CA ILE A 107 15.55 -6.79 -4.27
C ILE A 107 16.05 -8.16 -4.72
N GLU A 108 17.20 -8.58 -4.22
CA GLU A 108 17.72 -9.94 -4.44
C GLU A 108 17.02 -10.90 -3.48
N ASP A 109 16.62 -12.08 -3.98
CA ASP A 109 15.96 -13.13 -3.21
C ASP A 109 14.77 -12.65 -2.34
N ILE A 110 13.72 -12.14 -3.01
CA ILE A 110 12.59 -11.50 -2.35
C ILE A 110 11.92 -12.39 -1.31
N SER A 111 11.74 -11.85 -0.11
CA SER A 111 11.00 -12.50 0.97
C SER A 111 9.59 -11.92 1.15
N VAL A 112 8.75 -12.63 1.89
CA VAL A 112 7.44 -12.12 2.32
C VAL A 112 7.60 -10.84 3.16
N GLY A 113 8.69 -10.73 3.94
CA GLY A 113 8.99 -9.53 4.74
C GLY A 113 9.25 -8.30 3.88
N ASP A 114 9.90 -8.48 2.73
CA ASP A 114 10.16 -7.39 1.78
C ASP A 114 8.85 -6.89 1.15
N LEU A 115 7.92 -7.80 0.85
CA LEU A 115 6.60 -7.42 0.39
C LEU A 115 5.85 -6.59 1.45
N PHE A 116 5.91 -6.98 2.73
CA PHE A 116 5.35 -6.17 3.82
C PHE A 116 6.01 -4.79 3.90
N ALA A 117 7.33 -4.68 3.68
CA ALA A 117 8.02 -3.39 3.69
C ALA A 117 7.56 -2.47 2.54
N VAL A 118 7.27 -3.02 1.36
CA VAL A 118 6.68 -2.23 0.25
C VAL A 118 5.27 -1.77 0.58
N ILE A 119 4.48 -2.62 1.26
CA ILE A 119 3.16 -2.25 1.77
C ILE A 119 3.30 -1.08 2.73
N ASP A 120 4.08 -1.21 3.79
CA ASP A 120 4.27 -0.20 4.83
C ASP A 120 4.69 1.16 4.22
N ARG A 121 5.65 1.18 3.28
CA ARG A 121 6.07 2.41 2.56
C ARG A 121 4.94 3.04 1.75
N THR A 122 4.07 2.23 1.17
CA THR A 122 2.90 2.74 0.43
C THR A 122 1.85 3.30 1.40
N GLU A 123 1.67 2.71 2.58
CA GLU A 123 0.78 3.27 3.61
C GLU A 123 1.27 4.63 4.12
N GLU A 124 2.59 4.77 4.30
CA GLU A 124 3.26 6.02 4.66
C GLU A 124 3.02 7.09 3.58
N LEU A 125 3.25 6.76 2.30
CA LEU A 125 2.97 7.65 1.17
C LEU A 125 1.51 8.12 1.14
N LEU A 126 0.56 7.19 1.34
CA LEU A 126 -0.87 7.51 1.36
C LEU A 126 -1.25 8.35 2.60
N SER A 127 -0.46 8.32 3.66
CA SER A 127 -0.62 9.16 4.84
C SER A 127 -0.05 10.56 4.64
N ASP A 128 1.11 10.69 4.01
CA ASP A 128 1.86 11.94 3.79
C ASP A 128 1.25 12.86 2.72
N SER A 129 0.47 12.31 1.78
CA SER A 129 -0.28 13.11 0.79
C SER A 129 -1.29 14.10 1.40
N ARG A 130 -1.51 14.07 2.72
CA ARG A 130 -2.33 15.05 3.47
C ARG A 130 -1.54 16.27 3.98
N GLY A 131 -0.21 16.30 3.83
CA GLY A 131 0.66 17.33 4.40
C GLY A 131 0.98 18.54 3.51
N THR A 132 0.69 18.51 2.20
CA THR A 132 1.05 19.60 1.28
C THR A 132 -0.07 20.62 1.09
N GLY A 133 -0.45 21.25 2.20
CA GLY A 133 -1.20 22.50 2.22
C GLY A 133 -0.30 23.66 2.66
N THR A 134 0.85 23.88 2.00
CA THR A 134 1.64 25.10 2.24
C THR A 134 0.96 26.27 1.54
N GLN A 135 0.25 27.09 2.32
CA GLN A 135 -0.22 28.42 1.94
C GLN A 135 0.91 29.21 1.24
N PRO A 136 0.64 29.92 0.13
CA PRO A 136 1.54 30.96 -0.34
C PRO A 136 1.66 32.02 0.77
N GLN A 137 2.84 32.17 1.35
CA GLN A 137 3.13 33.33 2.19
C GLN A 137 3.14 34.56 1.28
N GLU A 138 2.18 35.45 1.48
CA GLU A 138 2.16 36.78 0.87
C GLU A 138 3.51 37.48 1.13
N PRO A 139 4.11 38.12 0.11
CA PRO A 139 5.36 38.83 0.29
C PRO A 139 5.10 40.09 1.11
N SER A 140 5.73 40.16 2.28
CA SER A 140 5.78 41.35 3.12
C SER A 140 6.37 42.52 2.35
N GLU A 141 5.57 43.52 2.03
CA GLU A 141 6.04 44.80 1.48
C GLU A 141 6.94 45.53 2.49
N PRO A 142 8.14 45.97 2.09
CA PRO A 142 8.93 46.88 2.92
C PRO A 142 8.54 48.34 2.62
N ARG A 143 7.98 48.96 3.66
CA ARG A 143 7.94 50.38 4.07
C ARG A 143 8.16 51.51 3.05
#